data_AF-A0A840RSL5-F1
#
_entry.id   AF-A0A840RSL5-F1
#
_cell.length_a   1.000
_cell.length_b   1.000
_cell.length_c   1.000
_cell.angle_alpha   90.00
_cell.angle_beta   90.00
_cell.angle_gamma   90.00
#
_symmetry.space_group_name_H-M   'P 1'
#
loop_
_entity.id
_entity.type
_entity.pdbx_description
1 polymer ?
#
loop_
_entity_poly.entity_id
_entity_poly.type
_entity_poly.pdbx_seq_one_letter_code
_entity_poly.pdbx_strand_id
1 'polypeptide(L)'
;MPTNKPDFCPEDVATHIRNNPGIRYIGHDIAKSFRVKSSDMRMMLSELAEAGKISVSGHGKSRVYFVRSPAEIRASQGLNERPLLTVKPYNPSGVAYQIMLGRVAEARAIPSLHFERK
;
A
#
# COMPACT_ATOMS: atom_id res chain seq x y z
N MET A 1 -22.71 36.22 4.16
CA MET A 1 -21.60 36.10 5.12
C MET A 1 -20.38 35.58 4.37
N PRO A 2 -19.35 36.38 4.06
CA PRO A 2 -18.13 35.83 3.50
C PRO A 2 -17.47 35.01 4.61
N THR A 3 -17.50 33.69 4.48
CA THR A 3 -16.74 32.82 5.36
C THR A 3 -15.28 33.05 5.05
N ASN A 4 -14.56 33.69 5.99
CA ASN A 4 -13.09 33.67 6.04
C ASN A 4 -12.66 32.19 6.01
N LYS A 5 -12.44 31.65 4.82
CA LYS A 5 -11.63 30.45 4.66
C LYS A 5 -10.24 30.89 5.09
N PRO A 6 -9.60 30.22 6.05
CA PRO A 6 -8.15 30.40 6.18
C PRO A 6 -7.57 30.12 4.79
N ASP A 7 -6.88 31.10 4.22
CA ASP A 7 -6.12 30.91 2.98
C ASP A 7 -4.92 30.02 3.33
N PHE A 8 -5.13 28.71 3.35
CA PHE A 8 -4.04 27.75 3.40
C PHE A 8 -3.85 27.19 1.99
N CYS A 9 -2.62 27.29 1.50
CA CYS A 9 -2.29 26.93 0.13
C CYS A 9 -2.07 25.41 0.04
N PRO A 10 -2.60 24.71 -0.99
CA PRO A 10 -2.26 23.30 -1.24
C PRO A 10 -0.75 23.07 -1.34
N GLU A 11 -0.01 24.04 -1.90
CA GLU A 11 1.44 24.05 -1.97
C GLU A 11 2.10 24.02 -0.58
N ASP A 12 1.56 24.73 0.41
CA ASP A 12 2.12 24.77 1.76
C ASP A 12 1.97 23.42 2.47
N VAL A 13 0.80 22.77 2.30
CA VAL A 13 0.54 21.43 2.83
C VAL A 13 1.47 20.41 2.18
N ALA A 14 1.62 20.45 0.86
CA ALA A 14 2.53 19.57 0.15
C ALA A 14 3.99 19.79 0.56
N THR A 15 4.40 21.05 0.75
CA THR A 15 5.75 21.42 1.21
C THR A 15 6.01 20.95 2.63
N HIS A 16 5.03 21.09 3.52
CA HIS A 16 5.13 20.57 4.89
C HIS A 16 5.38 19.06 4.93
N ILE A 17 4.65 18.28 4.12
CA ILE A 17 4.83 16.83 4.05
C ILE A 17 6.19 16.48 3.42
N ARG A 18 6.63 17.20 2.37
CA ARG A 18 7.94 16.97 1.73
C ARG A 18 9.12 17.28 2.65
N ASN A 19 9.01 18.31 3.47
CA ASN A 19 10.05 18.68 4.45
C ASN A 19 10.16 17.66 5.60
N ASN A 20 9.19 16.76 5.73
CA ASN A 20 9.15 15.71 6.75
C ASN A 20 9.05 14.31 6.10
N PRO A 21 10.05 13.92 5.29
CA PRO A 21 9.99 12.67 4.54
C PRO A 21 10.02 11.46 5.49
N GLY A 22 9.18 10.45 5.21
CA GLY A 22 9.02 9.25 6.05
C GLY A 22 7.99 9.38 7.18
N ILE A 23 7.52 10.60 7.50
CA ILE A 23 6.41 10.80 8.43
C ILE A 23 5.09 10.48 7.73
N ARG A 24 4.23 9.77 8.45
CA ARG A 24 2.92 9.29 8.00
C ARG A 24 1.82 10.10 8.68
N TYR A 25 1.07 10.85 7.91
CA TYR A 25 0.03 11.74 8.41
C TYR A 25 -1.36 11.16 8.18
N ILE A 26 -2.20 11.20 9.21
CA ILE A 26 -3.64 11.01 9.06
C ILE A 26 -4.25 12.40 8.78
N GLY A 27 -5.29 12.45 7.94
CA GLY A 27 -5.93 13.72 7.55
C GLY A 27 -6.41 14.57 8.74
N HIS A 28 -6.71 13.96 9.90
CA HIS A 28 -7.07 14.68 11.11
C HIS A 28 -5.87 15.41 11.76
N ASP A 29 -4.71 14.77 11.81
CA ASP A 29 -3.53 15.29 12.51
C ASP A 29 -2.95 16.48 11.76
N ILE A 30 -2.86 16.39 10.44
CA ILE A 30 -2.41 17.51 9.62
C ILE A 30 -3.43 18.65 9.60
N ALA A 31 -4.74 18.34 9.64
CA ALA A 31 -5.77 19.38 9.76
C ALA A 31 -5.62 20.22 11.05
N LYS A 32 -5.19 19.61 12.17
CA LYS A 32 -4.89 20.35 13.41
C LYS A 32 -3.73 21.32 13.23
N SER A 33 -2.64 20.89 12.59
CA SER A 33 -1.45 21.73 12.35
C SER A 33 -1.79 22.98 11.54
N PHE A 34 -2.68 22.85 10.54
CA PHE A 34 -3.09 23.95 9.68
C PHE A 34 -4.36 24.68 10.17
N ARG A 35 -4.94 24.25 11.31
CA ARG A 35 -6.20 24.79 11.87
C ARG A 35 -7.38 24.78 10.89
N VAL A 36 -7.51 23.68 10.14
CA VAL A 36 -8.54 23.48 9.11
C VAL A 36 -9.52 22.39 9.54
N LYS A 37 -10.74 22.40 8.99
CA LYS A 37 -11.64 21.26 9.09
C LYS A 37 -11.03 20.01 8.45
N SER A 38 -11.13 18.87 9.13
CA SER A 38 -10.60 17.60 8.62
C SER A 38 -11.27 17.12 7.32
N SER A 39 -12.49 17.58 7.01
CA SER A 39 -13.14 17.32 5.71
C SER A 39 -12.34 17.95 4.57
N ASP A 40 -12.06 19.24 4.70
CA ASP A 40 -11.49 20.08 3.64
C ASP A 40 -10.04 19.67 3.40
N MET A 41 -9.31 19.41 4.50
CA MET A 41 -7.96 18.87 4.45
C MET A 41 -7.89 17.49 3.77
N ARG A 42 -8.84 16.58 4.03
CA ARG A 42 -8.86 15.26 3.36
C ARG A 42 -9.14 15.37 1.86
N MET A 43 -9.99 16.30 1.45
CA MET A 43 -10.26 16.57 0.04
C MET A 43 -8.97 17.04 -0.65
N MET A 44 -8.32 18.06 -0.08
CA MET A 44 -7.05 18.59 -0.59
C MET A 44 -5.92 17.54 -0.62
N LEU A 45 -5.75 16.75 0.43
CA LEU A 45 -4.75 15.67 0.44
C LEU A 45 -5.05 14.59 -0.61
N SER A 46 -6.32 14.35 -0.93
CA SER A 46 -6.69 13.41 -1.98
C SER A 46 -6.35 13.98 -3.36
N GLU A 47 -6.64 15.26 -3.60
CA GLU A 47 -6.24 15.96 -4.85
C GLU A 47 -4.71 15.97 -5.03
N LEU A 48 -3.95 16.25 -3.96
CA LEU A 48 -2.49 16.21 -3.99
C LEU A 48 -1.93 14.80 -4.25
N ALA A 49 -2.61 13.76 -3.75
CA ALA A 49 -2.23 12.38 -4.00
C ALA A 49 -2.55 11.95 -5.45
N GLU A 50 -3.71 12.35 -5.98
CA GLU A 50 -4.10 12.13 -7.38
C GLU A 50 -3.17 12.85 -8.35
N ALA A 51 -2.73 14.06 -8.01
CA ALA A 51 -1.72 14.81 -8.75
C ALA A 51 -0.28 14.26 -8.59
N GLY A 52 -0.09 13.18 -7.82
CA GLY A 52 1.22 12.53 -7.61
C GLY A 52 2.21 13.36 -6.78
N LYS A 53 1.75 14.41 -6.09
CA LYS A 53 2.62 15.28 -5.25
C LYS A 53 2.98 14.63 -3.92
N ILE A 54 2.12 13.74 -3.42
CA ILE A 54 2.29 12.95 -2.20
C ILE A 54 1.80 11.51 -2.43
N SER A 55 2.25 10.57 -1.61
CA SER A 55 1.78 9.18 -1.63
C SER A 55 0.66 8.97 -0.61
N VAL A 56 -0.22 8.02 -0.92
CA VAL A 56 -1.29 7.58 -0.02
C VAL A 56 -1.23 6.07 0.17
N SER A 57 -1.55 5.59 1.37
CA SER A 57 -1.72 4.17 1.70
C SER A 57 -2.97 3.98 2.56
N GLY A 58 -3.56 2.79 2.49
CA GLY A 58 -4.79 2.42 3.21
C GLY A 58 -6.08 2.82 2.49
N HIS A 59 -7.21 2.46 3.10
CA HIS A 59 -8.55 2.66 2.53
C HIS A 59 -9.50 3.35 3.52
N GLY A 60 -10.47 4.09 2.97
CA GLY A 60 -11.52 4.75 3.76
C GLY A 60 -10.97 5.73 4.82
N LYS A 61 -11.36 5.51 6.08
CA LYS A 61 -10.96 6.36 7.23
C LYS A 61 -9.51 6.15 7.68
N SER A 62 -8.87 5.06 7.24
CA SER A 62 -7.48 4.70 7.58
C SER A 62 -6.49 5.15 6.50
N ARG A 63 -6.86 6.15 5.70
CA ARG A 63 -5.95 6.74 4.71
C ARG A 63 -4.83 7.52 5.41
N VAL A 64 -3.61 7.19 5.00
CA VAL A 64 -2.38 7.80 5.50
C VAL A 64 -1.64 8.43 4.33
N TYR A 65 -1.20 9.68 4.50
CA TYR A 65 -0.56 10.49 3.49
C TYR A 65 0.91 10.74 3.87
N PHE A 66 1.82 10.57 2.92
CA PHE A 66 3.26 10.63 3.19
C PHE A 66 4.07 10.93 1.93
N VAL A 67 5.33 11.34 2.12
CA VAL A 67 6.36 11.31 1.07
C VAL A 67 7.40 10.27 1.49
N ARG A 68 7.76 9.37 0.58
CA ARG A 68 8.76 8.32 0.86
C ARG A 68 10.09 8.97 1.23
N SER A 69 10.73 8.45 2.28
CA SER A 69 12.08 8.87 2.64
C SER A 69 13.11 8.41 1.59
N PRO A 70 14.27 9.09 1.48
CA PRO A 70 15.36 8.62 0.62
C PRO A 70 15.80 7.19 0.93
N ALA A 71 15.70 6.75 2.20
CA ALA A 71 15.97 5.38 2.60
C ALA A 71 14.91 4.39 2.05
N GLU A 72 13.62 4.72 2.13
CA GLU A 72 12.54 3.92 1.57
C GLU A 72 12.60 3.86 0.03
N ILE A 73 13.00 4.96 -0.63
CA ILE A 73 13.21 4.99 -2.08
C ILE A 73 14.33 4.02 -2.48
N ARG A 74 15.49 4.07 -1.80
CA ARG A 74 16.61 3.14 -2.02
C ARG A 74 16.23 1.69 -1.75
N ALA A 75 15.50 1.42 -0.67
CA ALA A 75 15.01 0.08 -0.35
C ALA A 75 14.01 -0.45 -1.40
N SER A 76 13.16 0.43 -1.95
CA SER A 76 12.20 0.08 -3.01
C SER A 76 12.91 -0.25 -4.32
N GLN A 77 13.99 0.47 -4.64
CA GLN A 77 14.82 0.20 -5.82
C GLN A 77 15.52 -1.16 -5.72
N GLY A 78 16.02 -1.54 -4.55
CA GLY A 78 16.62 -2.86 -4.32
C GLY A 78 15.62 -4.03 -4.21
N LEU A 79 14.31 -3.76 -4.13
CA LEU A 79 13.28 -4.80 -4.03
C LEU A 79 12.78 -5.32 -5.39
N ASN A 80 12.96 -4.56 -6.46
CA ASN A 80 12.73 -5.02 -7.84
C ASN A 80 13.75 -6.09 -8.28
N GLU A 81 14.83 -6.29 -7.51
CA GLU A 81 15.85 -7.31 -7.76
C GLU A 81 15.69 -8.57 -6.89
N ARG A 82 14.63 -8.68 -6.07
CA ARG A 82 14.35 -9.94 -5.39
C ARG A 82 13.76 -10.90 -6.42
N PRO A 83 14.47 -11.99 -6.81
CA PRO A 83 13.87 -12.98 -7.69
C PRO A 83 12.61 -13.49 -7.00
N LEU A 84 11.50 -13.51 -7.73
CA LEU A 84 10.32 -14.32 -7.41
C LEU A 84 10.83 -15.62 -6.79
N LEU A 85 10.42 -15.88 -5.55
CA LEU A 85 10.78 -17.06 -4.77
C LEU A 85 10.95 -18.24 -5.72
N THR A 86 12.21 -18.59 -5.99
CA THR A 86 12.52 -19.72 -6.86
C THR A 86 12.17 -20.92 -6.01
N VAL A 87 10.93 -21.37 -6.10
CA VAL A 87 10.46 -22.58 -5.42
C VAL A 87 11.32 -23.69 -6.01
N LYS A 88 12.37 -24.09 -5.29
CA LYS A 88 13.20 -25.21 -5.71
C LYS A 88 12.26 -26.41 -5.85
N PRO A 89 12.16 -27.04 -7.04
CA PRO A 89 11.36 -28.24 -7.18
C PRO A 89 11.86 -29.28 -6.18
N TYR A 90 10.94 -30.02 -5.56
CA TYR A 90 11.32 -31.15 -4.71
C TYR A 90 12.18 -32.12 -5.52
N ASN A 91 13.21 -32.69 -4.89
CA ASN A 91 14.00 -33.75 -5.51
C ASN A 91 13.06 -34.94 -5.85
N PRO A 92 12.95 -35.35 -7.12
CA PRO A 92 12.00 -36.38 -7.56
C PRO A 92 12.22 -37.75 -6.90
N SER A 93 13.41 -38.00 -6.35
CA SER A 93 13.73 -39.24 -5.62
C SER A 93 13.61 -39.10 -4.10
N GLY A 94 13.25 -37.90 -3.60
CA GLY A 94 13.18 -37.59 -2.18
C GLY A 94 11.83 -37.90 -1.54
N VAL A 95 11.85 -38.17 -0.23
CA VAL A 95 10.65 -38.45 0.59
C VAL A 95 9.60 -37.33 0.46
N ALA A 96 10.03 -36.07 0.40
CA ALA A 96 9.12 -34.93 0.26
C ALA A 96 8.34 -34.94 -1.07
N TYR A 97 8.96 -35.42 -2.16
CA TYR A 97 8.28 -35.55 -3.46
C TYR A 97 7.27 -36.69 -3.45
N GLN A 98 7.60 -37.81 -2.80
CA GLN A 98 6.66 -38.92 -2.63
C GLN A 98 5.43 -38.52 -1.80
N ILE A 99 5.63 -37.76 -0.71
CA ILE A 99 4.53 -37.22 0.09
C ILE A 99 3.66 -36.27 -0.73
N MET A 100 4.27 -35.39 -1.54
CA MET A 100 3.54 -34.49 -2.43
C MET A 100 2.69 -35.25 -3.45
N LEU A 101 3.26 -36.26 -4.10
CA LEU A 101 2.53 -37.12 -5.04
C LEU A 101 1.36 -37.85 -4.38
N GLY A 102 1.54 -38.36 -3.15
CA GLY A 102 0.47 -39.01 -2.38
C GLY A 102 -0.70 -38.06 -2.13
N ARG A 103 -0.42 -36.82 -1.68
CA ARG A 103 -1.46 -35.79 -1.46
C ARG A 103 -2.17 -35.38 -2.75
N VAL A 104 -1.45 -35.31 -3.87
CA VAL A 104 -2.05 -35.02 -5.18
C VAL A 104 -2.96 -36.17 -5.63
N ALA A 105 -2.56 -37.42 -5.41
CA ALA A 105 -3.39 -38.58 -5.72
C ALA A 105 -4.66 -38.63 -4.87
N GLU A 106 -4.55 -38.36 -3.56
CA GLU A 106 -5.70 -38.24 -2.65
C GLU A 106 -6.67 -37.13 -3.09
N ALA A 107 -6.16 -35.94 -3.42
CA ALA A 107 -7.00 -34.84 -3.91
C ALA A 107 -7.72 -35.19 -5.23
N ARG A 108 -7.05 -35.92 -6.14
CA ARG A 108 -7.67 -36.42 -7.38
C ARG A 108 -8.67 -37.53 -7.14
N ALA A 109 -8.57 -38.28 -6.05
CA ALA A 109 -9.54 -39.31 -5.72
C ALA A 109 -10.85 -38.76 -5.16
N ILE A 110 -10.91 -37.46 -4.79
CA ILE A 110 -12.11 -36.82 -4.25
C ILE A 110 -12.95 -36.24 -5.40
N PRO A 111 -14.10 -36.85 -5.76
CA PRO A 111 -14.90 -36.44 -6.91
C PRO A 111 -15.43 -35.01 -6.79
N SER A 112 -15.73 -34.55 -5.57
CA SER A 112 -16.26 -33.21 -5.29
C SER A 112 -15.26 -32.07 -5.53
N LEU A 113 -13.98 -32.38 -5.74
CA LEU A 113 -12.96 -31.39 -6.09
C LEU A 113 -12.78 -31.23 -7.62
N HIS A 114 -13.36 -32.13 -8.41
CA HIS A 114 -13.39 -32.01 -9.87
C HIS A 114 -14.63 -31.18 -10.25
N PHE A 115 -14.44 -29.88 -10.42
CA PHE A 115 -15.46 -29.06 -11.09
C PHE A 115 -15.56 -29.53 -12.55
N GLU A 116 -16.51 -30.40 -12.84
CA GLU A 116 -16.91 -30.66 -14.23
C GLU A 116 -17.31 -29.33 -14.87
N ARG A 117 -16.54 -28.88 -15.87
CA ARG A 117 -16.95 -27.76 -16.72
C ARG A 117 -18.17 -28.23 -17.52
N LYS A 118 -19.35 -27.73 -17.17
CA LYS A 118 -20.51 -27.71 -18.08
C LYS A 118 -20.25 -26.76 -19.24
#